data_AF-A6JH98-F1
#
_entry.id   AF-A6JH98-F1
#
_cell.length_a   1.000
_cell.length_b   1.000
_cell.length_c   1.000
_cell.angle_alpha   90.00
_cell.angle_beta   90.00
_cell.angle_gamma   90.00
#
_symmetry.space_group_name_H-M   'P 1'
#
loop_
_entity.id
_entity.type
_entity.pdbx_description
1 polymer ?
#
loop_
_entity_poly.entity_id
_entity_poly.type
_entity_poly.pdbx_seq_one_letter_code
_entity_poly.pdbx_strand_id
1 'polypeptide(L)'
;MWHAVLISRGETSIERHINKKERRRLQAKGRVFRNPYNYGCLDNWKVFLGVDTGRHWLTRVLLPSSHLPHGNGMSWDPPPWVTAHSASVMAV
;
A
#
# COMPACT_ATOMS: atom_id res chain seq x y z
N MET A 1 4.49 8.46 16.05
CA MET A 1 3.53 8.94 15.02
C MET A 1 4.02 8.76 13.58
N TRP A 2 5.32 8.82 13.28
CA TRP A 2 5.84 8.71 11.90
C TRP A 2 5.42 7.43 11.15
N HIS A 3 5.60 6.27 11.77
CA HIS A 3 5.29 4.99 11.15
C HIS A 3 3.79 4.83 10.82
N ALA A 4 2.91 5.42 11.63
CA ALA A 4 1.49 5.45 11.33
C ALA A 4 1.19 6.17 9.99
N VAL A 5 1.90 7.27 9.70
CA VAL A 5 1.76 7.99 8.43
C VAL A 5 2.26 7.17 7.24
N LEU A 6 3.34 6.41 7.43
CA LEU A 6 3.89 5.51 6.42
C LEU A 6 2.89 4.39 6.08
N ILE A 7 2.35 3.74 7.12
CA ILE A 7 1.33 2.69 6.99
C ILE A 7 0.10 3.27 6.29
N SER A 8 -0.44 4.40 6.74
CA SER A 8 -1.61 5.04 6.11
C SER A 8 -1.40 5.36 4.63
N ARG A 9 -0.16 5.51 4.16
CA ARG A 9 0.17 5.80 2.75
C ARG A 9 0.59 4.57 1.94
N GLY A 10 0.70 3.40 2.57
CA GLY A 10 1.22 2.19 1.92
C GLY A 10 2.66 2.38 1.43
N GLU A 11 3.50 3.05 2.23
CA GLU A 11 4.91 3.29 1.90
C GLU A 11 5.81 2.81 3.04
N THR A 12 6.92 2.16 2.70
CA THR A 12 8.04 1.94 3.61
C THR A 12 8.90 3.21 3.75
N SER A 13 9.80 3.22 4.74
CA SER A 13 10.77 4.32 4.92
C SER A 13 11.64 4.57 3.68
N ILE A 14 11.99 3.50 2.94
CA ILE A 14 12.80 3.57 1.71
C ILE A 14 11.94 4.12 0.57
N GLU A 15 10.76 3.54 0.36
CA GLU A 15 9.83 3.95 -0.70
C GLU A 15 9.44 5.41 -0.56
N ARG A 16 9.27 5.94 0.66
CA ARG A 16 8.97 7.37 0.86
C ARG A 16 10.01 8.28 0.22
N HIS A 17 11.30 7.90 0.27
CA HIS A 17 12.38 8.68 -0.36
C HIS A 17 12.32 8.57 -1.88
N ILE A 18 12.08 7.36 -2.41
CA ILE A 18 11.92 7.10 -3.84
C ILE A 18 10.69 7.85 -4.39
N ASN A 19 9.53 7.70 -3.77
CA ASN A 19 8.27 8.35 -4.12
C ASN A 19 8.40 9.88 -4.05
N LYS A 20 9.19 10.44 -3.12
CA LYS A 20 9.49 11.87 -3.10
C LYS A 20 10.27 12.32 -4.33
N LYS A 21 11.26 11.54 -4.78
CA LYS A 21 12.02 11.83 -6.01
C LYS A 21 11.14 11.68 -7.24
N GLU A 22 10.32 10.63 -7.31
CA GLU A 22 9.40 10.38 -8.42
C GLU A 22 8.29 11.42 -8.52
N ARG A 23 7.72 11.88 -7.39
CA ARG A 23 6.79 13.00 -7.36
C ARG A 23 7.37 14.24 -8.04
N ARG A 24 8.60 14.62 -7.69
CA ARG A 24 9.27 15.78 -8.30
C ARG A 24 9.49 15.57 -9.80
N ARG A 25 9.96 14.37 -10.20
CA ARG A 25 10.20 14.02 -11.60
C ARG A 25 8.93 14.09 -12.44
N LEU A 26 7.81 13.58 -11.93
CA LEU A 26 6.53 13.56 -12.64
C LEU A 26 5.87 14.94 -12.63
N GLN A 27 5.96 15.68 -11.53
CA GLN A 27 5.47 17.06 -11.46
C GLN A 27 6.16 17.96 -12.49
N ALA A 28 7.47 17.80 -12.70
CA ALA A 28 8.21 18.50 -13.76
C ALA A 28 7.71 18.15 -15.18
N LYS A 29 7.03 17.01 -15.35
CA LYS A 29 6.42 16.57 -16.60
C LYS A 29 4.91 16.88 -16.67
N GLY A 30 4.37 17.64 -15.71
CA GLY A 30 2.94 17.93 -15.61
C GLY A 30 2.08 16.72 -15.23
N ARG A 31 2.67 15.66 -14.65
CA ARG A 31 1.98 14.43 -14.26
C ARG A 31 1.91 14.30 -12.74
N VAL A 32 0.84 13.66 -12.25
CA VAL A 32 0.68 13.35 -10.83
C VAL A 32 1.21 11.94 -10.56
N PHE A 33 2.16 11.82 -9.63
CA PHE A 33 2.57 10.51 -9.11
C PHE A 33 1.50 9.94 -8.18
N ARG A 34 1.10 8.70 -8.43
CA ARG A 34 0.29 7.90 -7.52
C ARG A 34 1.12 6.72 -7.05
N ASN A 35 1.16 6.49 -5.73
CA ASN A 35 1.82 5.32 -5.17
C ASN A 35 1.03 4.06 -5.61
N PRO A 36 1.65 3.12 -6.35
CA PRO A 36 0.98 1.91 -6.79
C PRO A 36 0.59 0.98 -5.64
N TYR A 37 1.21 1.09 -4.46
CA TYR A 37 0.94 0.25 -3.29
C TYR A 37 0.07 0.94 -2.22
N ASN A 38 -0.53 2.08 -2.55
CA ASN A 38 -1.48 2.73 -1.66
C ASN A 38 -2.89 2.21 -1.95
N TYR A 39 -3.44 1.37 -1.07
CA TYR A 39 -4.81 0.83 -1.12
C TYR A 39 -5.84 1.74 -0.42
N GLY A 40 -5.43 2.91 0.07
CA GLY A 40 -6.25 3.78 0.92
C GLY A 40 -5.97 3.55 2.40
N CYS A 41 -6.23 4.56 3.23
CA CYS A 41 -5.80 4.57 4.63
C CYS A 41 -6.25 3.30 5.37
N LEU A 42 -7.54 2.99 5.37
CA LEU A 42 -8.09 1.84 6.10
C LEU A 42 -7.56 0.51 5.57
N ASP A 43 -7.49 0.34 4.25
CA ASP A 43 -7.06 -0.92 3.66
C ASP A 43 -5.56 -1.15 3.81
N ASN A 44 -4.73 -0.10 3.76
CA ASN A 44 -3.32 -0.20 4.11
C ASN A 44 -3.12 -0.67 5.56
N TRP A 45 -3.94 -0.19 6.50
CA TRP A 45 -3.90 -0.64 7.89
C TRP A 45 -4.36 -2.10 8.04
N LYS A 46 -5.36 -2.55 7.27
CA LYS A 46 -5.78 -3.96 7.25
C LYS A 46 -4.66 -4.87 6.75
N VAL A 47 -3.98 -4.48 5.66
CA VAL A 47 -2.85 -5.22 5.10
C VAL A 47 -1.69 -5.26 6.10
N PHE A 48 -1.34 -4.13 6.72
CA PHE A 48 -0.25 -4.06 7.70
C PHE A 48 -0.50 -4.92 8.95
N LEU A 49 -1.75 -4.95 9.43
CA LEU A 49 -2.12 -5.71 10.63
C LEU A 49 -2.52 -7.17 10.32
N GLY A 50 -2.63 -7.55 9.04
CA GLY A 50 -3.07 -8.88 8.64
C GLY A 50 -4.49 -9.24 9.11
N VAL A 51 -5.41 -8.26 9.13
CA VAL A 51 -6.79 -8.44 9.62
C VAL A 51 -7.79 -8.29 8.49
N ASP A 52 -8.23 -9.41 7.91
CA ASP A 52 -9.32 -9.42 6.92
C ASP A 52 -10.71 -9.34 7.57
N THR A 53 -10.85 -9.82 8.81
CA THR A 53 -12.14 -9.94 9.50
C THR A 53 -12.07 -9.34 10.90
N GLY A 54 -13.06 -8.52 11.26
CA GLY A 54 -13.15 -7.81 12.55
C GLY A 54 -13.22 -8.69 13.81
N ARG A 55 -13.18 -10.03 13.70
CA ARG A 55 -13.07 -10.95 14.85
C ARG A 55 -11.61 -11.22 15.25
N HIS A 56 -10.66 -11.05 14.33
CA HIS A 56 -9.24 -11.34 14.58
C HIS A 56 -8.44 -10.13 15.06
N TRP A 57 -9.06 -8.94 15.13
CA TRP A 57 -8.38 -7.72 15.57
C TRP A 57 -7.79 -7.83 16.98
N LEU A 58 -8.55 -8.42 17.92
CA LEU A 58 -8.15 -8.51 19.33
C LEU A 58 -6.96 -9.46 19.51
N THR A 59 -6.97 -10.60 18.83
CA THR A 59 -5.92 -11.63 18.96
C THR A 59 -4.67 -11.36 18.12
N ARG A 60 -4.78 -10.56 17.04
CA ARG A 60 -3.65 -10.27 16.13
C ARG A 60 -2.95 -8.94 16.39
N VAL A 61 -3.65 -7.95 16.96
CA VAL A 61 -3.09 -6.61 17.19
C VAL A 61 -2.54 -6.44 18.61
N LEU A 62 -3.16 -7.06 19.62
CA LEU A 62 -2.77 -6.88 21.03
C LEU A 62 -1.81 -7.94 21.58
N LEU A 63 -1.70 -9.10 20.92
CA LEU A 63 -0.80 -10.18 21.31
C LEU A 63 0.23 -10.41 20.19
N PRO A 64 1.51 -10.73 20.52
CA PRO A 64 2.49 -11.14 19.52
C PRO A 64 1.98 -12.43 18.85
N SER A 65 1.35 -12.25 17.70
CA SER A 65 0.67 -13.28 16.95
C SER A 65 1.63 -13.89 15.93
N SER A 66 1.72 -15.22 15.90
CA SER A 66 2.52 -15.97 14.91
C SER A 66 1.85 -16.05 13.52
N HIS A 67 0.95 -15.12 13.19
CA HIS A 67 0.27 -15.15 11.89
C HIS A 67 1.26 -14.77 10.78
N LEU A 68 1.17 -15.48 9.65
CA LEU A 68 1.93 -15.10 8.47
C LEU A 68 1.39 -13.78 7.90
N PRO A 69 2.27 -12.90 7.41
CA PRO A 69 1.83 -11.74 6.64
C PRO A 69 1.08 -12.19 5.39
N HIS A 70 0.22 -11.33 4.87
CA HIS A 70 -0.42 -11.57 3.59
C HIS A 70 0.61 -11.56 2.46
N GLY A 71 0.51 -12.54 1.56
CA GLY A 71 1.41 -12.69 0.41
C GLY A 71 2.76 -13.34 0.73
N ASN A 72 3.67 -13.31 -0.24
CA ASN A 72 4.99 -13.94 -0.20
C ASN A 72 6.12 -12.92 0.07
N GLY A 73 5.79 -11.64 0.25
CA GLY A 73 6.74 -10.54 0.40
C GLY A 73 7.52 -10.17 -0.87
N MET A 74 7.32 -10.90 -1.97
CA MET A 74 7.98 -10.68 -3.27
C MET A 74 7.07 -9.97 -4.27
N SER A 75 5.76 -10.17 -4.15
CA SER A 75 4.73 -9.59 -5.01
C SER A 75 3.57 -9.08 -4.18
N TRP A 76 3.04 -7.92 -4.57
CA TRP A 76 1.87 -7.29 -3.95
C TRP A 76 0.84 -7.02 -5.04
N ASP A 77 -0.40 -7.47 -4.83
CA ASP A 77 -1.48 -7.27 -5.79
C ASP A 77 -1.85 -5.79 -5.83
N PRO A 78 -1.77 -5.10 -6.99
CA PRO A 78 -2.05 -3.68 -7.05
C PRO A 78 -3.54 -3.38 -6.75
N PRO A 79 -3.85 -2.18 -6.21
CA PRO A 79 -5.22 -1.82 -5.87
C PRO A 79 -6.14 -1.86 -7.11
N PRO A 80 -7.45 -2.10 -6.93
CA PRO A 80 -8.40 -2.31 -8.02
C PRO A 80 -8.45 -1.20 -9.08
N TRP A 81 -8.13 0.04 -8.70
CA TRP A 81 -8.10 1.17 -9.64
C TRP A 81 -6.83 1.23 -10.48
N VAL A 82 -5.74 0.57 -10.07
CA VAL A 82 -4.51 0.48 -10.87
C VAL A 82 -4.69 -0.57 -11.97
N THR A 83 -5.31 -1.71 -11.65
CA THR A 83 -5.60 -2.78 -12.62
C THR A 83 -6.62 -2.34 -13.67
N ALA A 84 -7.65 -1.59 -13.28
CA ALA A 84 -8.63 -1.03 -14.21
C ALA A 84 -8.00 -0.12 -15.28
N HIS A 85 -7.01 0.69 -14.90
CA HIS A 85 -6.31 1.58 -15.84
C HIS A 85 -5.42 0.81 -16.83
N SER A 86 -4.74 -0.27 -16.41
CA SER A 86 -3.93 -1.08 -17.33
C SER A 86 -4.78 -1.89 -18.33
N ALA A 87 -5.94 -2.38 -17.91
CA ALA A 87 -6.85 -3.12 -18.80
C ALA A 87 -7.39 -2.23 -19.94
N SER A 88 -7.73 -0.96 -19.67
CA SER A 88 -8.19 -0.04 -20.71
C SER A 88 -7.10 0.38 -21.71
N VAL A 89 -5.83 0.38 -21.32
CA VAL A 89 -4.72 0.77 -22.23
C VAL A 89 -4.30 -0.38 -23.15
N MET A 90 -4.52 -1.63 -22.73
CA MET A 90 -4.20 -2.84 -23.52
C MET A 90 -5.35 -3.30 -24.44
N ALA A 91 -6.52 -2.65 -24.37
CA ALA A 91 -7.71 -2.99 -25.15
C ALA A 91 -7.86 -2.17 -26.45
N VAL A 92 -6.75 -1.63 -26.99
CA VAL A 92 -6.70 -0.85 -28.25
C VAL A 92 -5.95 -1.61 -29.32
#